data_AF-A0A059KGE9-F1
#
_entry.id   AF-A0A059KGE9-F1
#
_cell.length_a   1.000
_cell.length_b   1.000
_cell.length_c   1.000
_cell.angle_alpha   90.00
_cell.angle_beta   90.00
_cell.angle_gamma   90.00
#
_symmetry.space_group_name_H-M   'P 1'
#
loop_
_entity.id
_entity.type
_entity.pdbx_description
1 polymer ?
#
loop_
_entity_poly.entity_id
_entity_poly.type
_entity_poly.pdbx_seq_one_letter_code
_entity_poly.pdbx_strand_id
1 'polypeptide(L)'
;MPRPPELRLHRRRLLALAAAALLAGHLPARSAALDLVRLDALRSDQGVLLNFETRFELPPAVEDALSRGIALHFSAEAVLMQARWYWRDKELARVSRTWRLAYQPLTLSYKVSQGGLSQNYRSLGEALRAMQRLTHWRIADAQTADEDRMRLEFTYRLDTEQLPRTMQIGIGSQPDWNLRASRSVPVFDLPPSGGGARP
;
A
#
# COMPACT_ATOMS: atom_id res chain seq x y z
N MET A 1 45.55 -54.25 -20.01
CA MET A 1 45.09 -52.95 -20.55
C MET A 1 44.03 -52.38 -19.60
N PRO A 2 44.29 -51.27 -18.88
CA PRO A 2 43.32 -50.64 -17.98
C PRO A 2 42.49 -49.58 -18.74
N ARG A 3 41.18 -49.46 -18.45
CA ARG A 3 40.36 -48.29 -18.83
C ARG A 3 39.81 -47.64 -17.54
N PRO A 4 39.88 -46.30 -17.40
CA PRO A 4 39.88 -45.61 -16.11
C PRO A 4 38.47 -45.38 -15.51
N PRO A 5 38.38 -45.14 -14.18
CA PRO A 5 37.12 -44.92 -13.46
C PRO A 5 36.71 -43.44 -13.43
N GLU A 6 36.49 -42.79 -14.58
CA GLU A 6 36.21 -41.34 -14.63
C GLU A 6 34.71 -40.98 -14.45
N LEU A 7 33.79 -41.93 -14.70
CA LEU A 7 32.36 -41.64 -14.83
C LEU A 7 31.60 -41.37 -13.51
N ARG A 8 32.16 -41.74 -12.35
CA ARG A 8 31.48 -41.58 -11.05
C ARG A 8 31.64 -40.20 -10.43
N LEU A 9 32.69 -39.46 -10.81
CA LEU A 9 33.01 -38.16 -10.21
C LEU A 9 32.12 -37.03 -10.78
N HIS A 10 31.79 -37.11 -12.07
CA HIS A 10 30.94 -36.11 -12.75
C HIS A 10 29.50 -36.10 -12.25
N ARG A 11 28.93 -37.27 -11.93
CA ARG A 11 27.56 -37.38 -11.40
C ARG A 11 27.40 -36.73 -10.03
N ARG A 12 28.41 -36.84 -9.15
CA ARG A 12 28.41 -36.18 -7.84
C ARG A 12 28.56 -34.67 -7.94
N ARG A 13 29.37 -34.19 -8.89
CA ARG A 13 29.52 -32.75 -9.17
C ARG A 13 28.24 -32.14 -9.74
N LEU A 14 27.54 -32.86 -10.63
CA LEU A 14 26.26 -32.43 -11.20
C LEU A 14 25.14 -32.39 -10.15
N LEU A 15 25.08 -33.36 -9.24
CA LEU A 15 24.13 -33.35 -8.12
C LEU A 15 24.40 -32.23 -7.12
N ALA A 16 25.67 -31.91 -6.84
CA ALA A 16 26.04 -30.80 -5.96
C ALA A 16 25.69 -29.43 -6.58
N LEU A 17 25.87 -29.27 -7.90
CA LEU A 17 25.45 -28.06 -8.63
C LEU A 17 23.93 -27.89 -8.67
N ALA A 18 23.18 -28.98 -8.82
CA ALA A 18 21.72 -28.96 -8.77
C ALA A 18 21.19 -28.60 -7.36
N ALA A 19 21.82 -29.11 -6.31
CA ALA A 19 21.49 -28.74 -4.92
C ALA A 19 21.82 -27.27 -4.61
N ALA A 20 22.93 -26.75 -5.13
CA ALA A 20 23.29 -25.33 -4.99
C ALA A 20 22.32 -24.40 -5.76
N ALA A 21 21.81 -24.83 -6.91
CA ALA A 21 20.81 -24.08 -7.66
C ALA A 21 19.42 -24.05 -6.98
N LEU A 22 19.05 -25.11 -6.26
CA LEU A 22 17.83 -25.16 -5.45
C LEU A 22 17.90 -24.26 -4.20
N LEU A 23 19.08 -24.06 -3.63
CA LEU A 23 19.31 -23.13 -2.50
C LEU A 23 19.39 -21.66 -2.93
N ALA A 24 19.77 -21.37 -4.17
CA ALA A 24 19.83 -20.00 -4.71
C ALA A 24 18.44 -19.41 -5.06
N GLY A 25 17.38 -20.23 -5.09
CA GLY A 25 16.02 -19.80 -5.41
C GLY A 25 15.26 -19.13 -4.26
N HIS A 26 15.79 -19.15 -3.04
CA HIS A 26 15.17 -18.52 -1.87
C HIS A 26 15.70 -17.11 -1.61
N LEU A 27 15.74 -16.27 -2.65
CA LEU A 27 15.84 -14.83 -2.42
C LEU A 27 14.64 -14.44 -1.54
N PRO A 28 14.85 -13.85 -0.35
CA PRO A 28 13.74 -13.39 0.46
C PRO A 28 12.94 -12.43 -0.41
N ALA A 29 11.66 -12.75 -0.63
CA ALA A 29 10.72 -11.80 -1.18
C ALA A 29 10.82 -10.55 -0.30
N ARG A 30 11.38 -9.48 -0.86
CA ARG A 30 11.62 -8.23 -0.15
C ARG A 30 10.27 -7.82 0.41
N SER A 31 10.11 -7.92 1.72
CA SER A 31 8.91 -7.47 2.42
C SER A 31 8.57 -6.09 1.89
N ALA A 32 7.31 -5.88 1.50
CA ALA A 32 6.86 -4.56 1.13
C ALA A 32 7.27 -3.61 2.28
N ALA A 33 7.98 -2.53 1.96
CA ALA A 33 8.39 -1.53 2.96
C ALA A 33 7.17 -0.87 3.63
N LEU A 34 5.98 -1.13 3.08
CA LEU A 34 4.69 -0.73 3.59
C LEU A 34 3.73 -1.92 3.61
N ASP A 35 3.19 -2.21 4.79
CA ASP A 35 2.21 -3.27 5.00
C ASP A 35 0.79 -2.69 5.08
N LEU A 36 -0.19 -3.39 4.52
CA LEU A 36 -1.61 -3.03 4.57
C LEU A 36 -2.32 -3.97 5.54
N VAL A 37 -2.31 -3.57 6.82
CA VAL A 37 -2.78 -4.33 7.97
C VAL A 37 -4.29 -4.56 7.94
N ARG A 38 -5.06 -3.54 7.56
CA ARG A 38 -6.52 -3.61 7.46
C ARG A 38 -7.00 -2.95 6.17
N LEU A 39 -7.96 -3.58 5.51
CA LEU A 39 -8.67 -3.04 4.36
C LEU A 39 -10.06 -3.67 4.27
N ASP A 40 -11.08 -2.91 4.64
CA ASP A 40 -12.46 -3.37 4.63
C ASP A 40 -13.35 -2.37 3.90
N ALA A 41 -14.18 -2.86 2.98
CA ALA A 41 -15.17 -2.08 2.26
C ALA A 41 -16.58 -2.56 2.63
N LEU A 42 -17.39 -1.66 3.18
CA LEU A 42 -18.71 -1.95 3.72
C LEU A 42 -19.78 -1.14 2.99
N ARG A 43 -20.83 -1.81 2.52
CA ARG A 43 -22.04 -1.18 2.04
C ARG A 43 -22.91 -0.76 3.23
N SER A 44 -23.39 0.48 3.20
CA SER A 44 -24.26 1.09 4.20
C SER A 44 -25.36 1.92 3.53
N ASP A 45 -26.31 2.41 4.30
CA ASP A 45 -27.31 3.40 3.89
C ASP A 45 -26.69 4.72 3.39
N GLN A 46 -25.49 5.05 3.87
CA GLN A 46 -24.70 6.20 3.43
C GLN A 46 -23.85 5.92 2.18
N GLY A 47 -23.98 4.73 1.57
CA GLY A 47 -23.15 4.29 0.45
C GLY A 47 -22.01 3.36 0.88
N VAL A 48 -20.95 3.30 0.09
CA VAL A 48 -19.81 2.41 0.35
C VAL A 48 -18.79 3.13 1.22
N LEU A 49 -18.49 2.55 2.38
CA LEU A 49 -17.54 3.04 3.36
C LEU A 49 -16.27 2.19 3.36
N LEU A 50 -15.13 2.85 3.36
CA LEU A 50 -13.81 2.24 3.38
C LEU A 50 -13.11 2.50 4.71
N ASN A 51 -12.55 1.43 5.28
CA ASN A 51 -11.64 1.48 6.40
C ASN A 51 -10.30 0.90 5.97
N PHE A 52 -9.20 1.61 6.22
CA PHE A 52 -7.87 1.06 6.00
C PHE A 52 -6.92 1.39 7.14
N GLU A 53 -5.93 0.52 7.33
CA GLU A 53 -4.81 0.70 8.23
C GLU A 53 -3.55 0.17 7.54
N THR A 54 -2.55 1.04 7.40
CA THR A 54 -1.23 0.72 6.89
C THR A 54 -0.21 0.78 8.01
N ARG A 55 0.88 0.04 7.87
CA ARG A 55 2.01 0.05 8.81
C ARG A 55 3.30 0.13 8.02
N PHE A 56 4.06 1.17 8.28
CA PHE A 56 5.37 1.38 7.65
C PHE A 56 6.22 2.32 8.49
N GLU A 57 7.51 2.27 8.23
CA GLU A 57 8.48 3.26 8.66
C GLU A 57 9.06 3.93 7.43
N LEU A 58 9.58 5.14 7.56
CA LEU A 58 10.27 5.80 6.45
C LEU A 58 11.66 5.16 6.31
N PRO A 59 12.04 4.71 5.11
CA PRO A 59 13.41 4.28 4.86
C PRO A 59 14.38 5.45 5.10
N PRO A 60 15.63 5.18 5.53
CA PRO A 60 16.58 6.23 5.89
C PRO A 60 16.73 7.33 4.84
N ALA A 61 16.79 6.98 3.55
CA ALA A 61 16.89 7.94 2.45
C ALA A 61 15.69 8.90 2.35
N VAL A 62 14.48 8.41 2.66
CA VAL A 62 13.23 9.17 2.62
C VAL A 62 13.12 10.06 3.86
N GLU A 63 13.50 9.55 5.03
CA GLU A 63 13.56 10.32 6.27
C GLU A 63 14.58 11.46 6.19
N ASP A 64 15.76 11.20 5.63
CA ASP A 64 16.79 12.19 5.37
C ASP A 64 16.33 13.30 4.42
N ALA A 65 15.53 12.97 3.41
CA ALA A 65 14.93 13.97 2.54
C ALA A 65 13.94 14.85 3.30
N LEU A 66 13.10 14.23 4.13
CA LEU A 66 12.14 14.94 4.97
C LEU A 66 12.84 15.88 5.95
N SER A 67 13.91 15.45 6.61
CA SER A 67 14.69 16.26 7.56
C SER A 67 15.36 17.46 6.88
N ARG A 68 15.73 17.34 5.59
CA ARG A 68 16.21 18.43 4.73
C ARG A 68 15.10 19.36 4.22
N GLY A 69 13.86 19.19 4.67
CA GLY A 69 12.73 20.06 4.36
C GLY A 69 11.98 19.68 3.07
N ILE A 70 12.29 18.54 2.46
CA ILE A 70 11.53 18.06 1.30
C ILE A 70 10.22 17.45 1.79
N ALA A 71 9.12 17.99 1.31
CA ALA A 71 7.81 17.49 1.68
C ALA A 71 7.48 16.18 0.95
N LEU A 72 6.99 15.21 1.70
CA LEU A 72 6.54 13.92 1.21
C LEU A 72 5.03 13.97 0.98
N HIS A 73 4.58 13.44 -0.15
CA HIS A 73 3.16 13.37 -0.48
C HIS A 73 2.72 11.91 -0.50
N PHE A 74 1.78 11.53 0.35
CA PHE A 74 1.18 10.21 0.35
C PHE A 74 -0.19 10.29 -0.30
N SER A 75 -0.53 9.29 -1.12
CA SER A 75 -1.87 9.16 -1.70
C SER A 75 -2.48 7.81 -1.38
N ALA A 76 -3.75 7.83 -1.00
CA ALA A 76 -4.64 6.68 -0.96
C ALA A 76 -5.65 6.82 -2.08
N GLU A 77 -5.72 5.84 -2.96
CA GLU A 77 -6.66 5.77 -4.06
C GLU A 77 -7.56 4.55 -3.89
N ALA A 78 -8.86 4.76 -4.05
CA ALA A 78 -9.88 3.73 -4.00
C ALA A 78 -10.70 3.77 -5.30
N VAL A 79 -10.69 2.66 -6.02
CA VAL A 79 -11.45 2.47 -7.26
C VAL A 79 -12.47 1.38 -7.03
N LEU A 80 -13.74 1.73 -7.12
CA LEU A 80 -14.85 0.80 -6.99
C LEU A 80 -15.21 0.27 -8.38
N MET A 81 -15.11 -1.05 -8.54
CA MET A 81 -15.33 -1.75 -9.80
C MET A 81 -16.53 -2.69 -9.68
N GLN A 82 -17.33 -2.78 -10.73
CA GLN A 82 -18.33 -3.84 -10.91
C GLN A 82 -17.77 -4.94 -11.80
N ALA A 83 -17.82 -6.19 -11.32
CA ALA A 83 -17.43 -7.35 -12.12
C ALA A 83 -18.51 -7.70 -13.15
N ARG A 84 -18.20 -7.62 -14.45
CA ARG A 84 -19.12 -7.98 -15.56
C ARG A 84 -18.59 -9.18 -16.35
N TRP A 85 -19.50 -10.06 -16.78
CA TRP A 85 -19.17 -11.40 -17.30
C TRP A 85 -18.61 -11.43 -18.73
N TYR A 86 -18.87 -10.43 -19.57
CA TYR A 86 -18.25 -10.34 -20.89
C TYR A 86 -17.70 -8.92 -21.06
N TRP A 87 -16.47 -8.86 -21.57
CA TRP A 87 -15.71 -7.75 -22.11
C TRP A 87 -15.06 -6.68 -21.21
N ARG A 88 -15.55 -6.26 -20.01
CA ARG A 88 -14.77 -5.34 -19.11
C ARG A 88 -15.42 -5.05 -17.74
N ASP A 89 -14.60 -4.94 -16.69
CA ASP A 89 -15.02 -4.38 -15.40
C ASP A 89 -15.41 -2.90 -15.56
N LYS A 90 -16.52 -2.49 -14.95
CA LYS A 90 -17.02 -1.12 -15.00
C LYS A 90 -16.57 -0.37 -13.76
N GLU A 91 -15.86 0.75 -13.93
CA GLU A 91 -15.58 1.68 -12.84
C GLU A 91 -16.87 2.40 -12.42
N LEU A 92 -17.23 2.25 -11.15
CA LEU A 92 -18.41 2.85 -10.55
C LEU A 92 -18.07 4.17 -9.85
N ALA A 93 -16.91 4.23 -9.21
CA ALA A 93 -16.41 5.41 -8.53
C ALA A 93 -14.89 5.34 -8.39
N ARG A 94 -14.25 6.50 -8.39
CA ARG A 94 -12.84 6.67 -8.05
C ARG A 94 -12.69 7.87 -7.16
N VAL A 95 -12.04 7.66 -6.03
CA VAL A 95 -11.77 8.71 -5.06
C VAL A 95 -10.33 8.61 -4.57
N SER A 96 -9.72 9.76 -4.29
CA SER A 96 -8.37 9.84 -3.77
C SER A 96 -8.29 10.73 -2.55
N ARG A 97 -7.35 10.40 -1.66
CA ARG A 97 -6.96 11.21 -0.50
C ARG A 97 -5.46 11.42 -0.55
N THR A 98 -5.04 12.66 -0.33
CA THR A 98 -3.63 13.02 -0.33
C THR A 98 -3.26 13.66 1.00
N TRP A 99 -2.11 13.24 1.54
CA TRP A 99 -1.48 13.85 2.70
C TRP A 99 -0.14 14.44 2.29
N ARG A 100 0.19 15.60 2.87
CA ARG A 100 1.51 16.21 2.78
C ARG A 100 2.15 16.18 4.15
N LEU A 101 3.28 15.50 4.27
CA LEU A 101 4.13 15.48 5.45
C LEU A 101 5.34 16.39 5.19
N ALA A 102 5.59 17.35 6.08
CA ALA A 102 6.76 18.22 6.02
C ALA A 102 7.36 18.40 7.42
N TYR A 103 8.69 18.44 7.50
CA TYR A 103 9.40 18.81 8.71
C TYR A 103 9.60 20.33 8.76
N GLN A 104 9.41 20.92 9.94
CA GLN A 104 9.59 22.35 10.20
C GLN A 104 10.79 22.53 11.13
N PRO A 105 11.99 22.88 10.60
CA PRO A 105 13.21 22.94 11.40
C PRO A 105 13.15 23.98 12.52
N LEU A 106 12.43 25.08 12.32
CA LEU A 106 12.33 26.17 13.29
C LEU A 106 11.56 25.75 14.55
N THR A 107 10.51 24.94 14.39
CA THR A 107 9.64 24.49 15.47
C THR A 107 9.92 23.05 15.90
N LEU A 108 10.89 22.39 15.25
CA LEU A 108 11.22 20.98 15.43
C LEU A 108 9.97 20.07 15.39
N SER A 109 9.04 20.39 14.49
CA SER A 109 7.74 19.71 14.41
C SER A 109 7.48 19.16 13.01
N TYR A 110 6.67 18.12 12.97
CA TYR A 110 6.18 17.52 11.73
C TYR A 110 4.77 18.06 11.46
N LYS A 111 4.56 18.62 10.27
CA LYS A 111 3.27 19.10 9.82
C LYS A 111 2.66 18.10 8.84
N VAL A 112 1.48 17.58 9.16
CA VAL A 112 0.65 16.79 8.24
C VAL A 112 -0.48 17.67 7.74
N SER A 113 -0.65 17.77 6.44
CA SER A 113 -1.74 18.51 5.80
C SER A 113 -2.58 17.57 4.93
N GLN A 114 -3.91 17.68 5.05
CA GLN A 114 -4.88 16.91 4.26
C GLN A 114 -5.99 17.86 3.81
N GLY A 115 -6.06 18.13 2.51
CA GLY A 115 -6.97 19.15 1.97
C GLY A 115 -6.69 20.52 2.63
N GLY A 116 -7.73 21.13 3.21
CA GLY A 116 -7.63 22.40 3.92
C GLY A 116 -7.22 22.31 5.40
N LEU A 117 -7.08 21.10 5.95
CA LEU A 117 -6.72 20.89 7.35
C LEU A 117 -5.23 20.62 7.49
N SER A 118 -4.59 21.22 8.49
CA SER A 118 -3.20 20.88 8.86
C SER A 118 -3.04 20.76 10.36
N GLN A 119 -2.27 19.76 10.78
CA GLN A 119 -1.96 19.48 12.18
C GLN A 119 -0.45 19.30 12.36
N ASN A 120 0.06 19.74 13.52
CA ASN A 120 1.46 19.62 13.87
C ASN A 120 1.66 18.53 14.92
N TYR A 121 2.75 17.79 14.79
CA TYR A 121 3.13 16.66 15.64
C TYR A 121 4.56 16.85 16.13
N ARG A 122 4.87 16.31 17.31
CA ARG A 122 6.20 16.45 17.92
C ARG A 122 7.18 15.35 17.49
N SER A 123 6.65 14.24 16.96
CA SER A 123 7.47 13.12 16.49
C SER A 123 7.03 12.63 15.11
N LEU A 124 7.97 12.04 14.37
CA LEU A 124 7.69 11.42 13.07
C LEU A 124 6.66 10.30 13.22
N GLY A 125 6.81 9.45 14.23
CA GLY A 125 5.88 8.34 14.47
C GLY A 125 4.44 8.79 14.70
N GLU A 126 4.21 9.89 15.42
CA GLU A 126 2.87 10.48 15.57
C GLU A 126 2.30 10.99 14.24
N ALA A 127 3.13 11.69 13.46
CA ALA A 127 2.74 12.20 12.15
C ALA A 127 2.38 11.06 11.17
N LEU A 128 3.17 9.98 11.17
CA LEU A 128 2.91 8.79 10.36
C LEU A 128 1.60 8.11 10.77
N ARG A 129 1.34 7.92 12.08
CA ARG A 129 0.10 7.32 12.57
C ARG A 129 -1.15 8.05 12.09
N ALA A 130 -1.09 9.38 11.98
CA ALA A 130 -2.20 10.20 11.48
C ALA A 130 -2.53 9.96 9.99
N MET A 131 -1.57 9.50 9.18
CA MET A 131 -1.76 9.20 7.76
C MET A 131 -1.97 7.70 7.50
N GLN A 132 -1.54 6.85 8.44
CA GLN A 132 -1.57 5.40 8.30
C GLN A 132 -2.98 4.80 8.39
N ARG A 133 -3.94 5.49 9.01
CA ARG A 133 -5.29 4.99 9.26
C ARG A 133 -6.34 5.99 8.84
N LEU A 134 -7.34 5.52 8.10
CA LEU A 134 -8.56 6.27 7.81
C LEU A 134 -9.77 5.34 7.98
N THR A 135 -10.80 5.84 8.66
CA THR A 135 -12.04 5.11 8.92
C THR A 135 -13.24 5.86 8.38
N HIS A 136 -14.29 5.15 7.99
CA HIS A 136 -15.53 5.70 7.45
C HIS A 136 -15.32 6.61 6.23
N TRP A 137 -14.33 6.28 5.39
CA TRP A 137 -14.11 7.01 4.17
C TRP A 137 -15.17 6.61 3.14
N ARG A 138 -16.17 7.47 2.92
CA ARG A 138 -17.17 7.28 1.86
C ARG A 138 -16.51 7.34 0.49
N ILE A 139 -16.63 6.26 -0.28
CA ILE A 139 -16.04 6.13 -1.62
C ILE A 139 -17.07 6.11 -2.75
N ALA A 140 -18.33 5.79 -2.44
CA ALA A 140 -19.45 5.83 -3.38
C ALA A 140 -20.75 6.12 -2.64
N ASP A 141 -21.74 6.68 -3.34
CA ASP A 141 -23.06 6.97 -2.80
C ASP A 141 -23.97 5.73 -2.77
N ALA A 142 -25.06 5.78 -2.00
CA ALA A 142 -26.00 4.67 -1.85
C ALA A 142 -26.63 4.20 -3.17
N GLN A 143 -26.88 5.12 -4.12
CA GLN A 143 -27.43 4.79 -5.43
C GLN A 143 -26.48 3.95 -6.28
N THR A 144 -25.17 4.20 -6.16
CA THR A 144 -24.12 3.41 -6.82
C THR A 144 -23.94 2.06 -6.14
N ALA A 145 -24.29 1.99 -4.85
CA ALA A 145 -24.16 0.82 -4.00
C ALA A 145 -25.33 -0.17 -4.16
N ASP A 146 -26.02 -0.25 -5.30
CA ASP A 146 -27.11 -1.23 -5.55
C ASP A 146 -26.70 -2.32 -6.55
N GLU A 147 -25.51 -2.21 -7.14
CA GLU A 147 -25.05 -3.19 -8.13
C GLU A 147 -24.49 -4.48 -7.49
N ASP A 148 -24.74 -5.62 -8.11
CA ASP A 148 -24.20 -6.92 -7.68
C ASP A 148 -22.69 -7.04 -7.96
N ARG A 149 -21.97 -7.74 -7.07
CA ARG A 149 -20.55 -8.13 -7.21
C ARG A 149 -19.58 -6.96 -7.40
N MET A 150 -19.51 -6.11 -6.38
CA MET A 150 -18.53 -5.03 -6.31
C MET A 150 -17.18 -5.50 -5.77
N ARG A 151 -16.13 -4.92 -6.34
CA ARG A 151 -14.74 -5.09 -5.92
C ARG A 151 -14.14 -3.71 -5.69
N LEU A 152 -13.45 -3.54 -4.58
CA LEU A 152 -12.61 -2.38 -4.35
C LEU A 152 -11.18 -2.71 -4.78
N GLU A 153 -10.56 -1.81 -5.53
CA GLU A 153 -9.12 -1.75 -5.74
C GLU A 153 -8.56 -0.58 -4.94
N PHE A 154 -7.66 -0.87 -4.00
CA PHE A 154 -7.04 0.12 -3.15
C PHE A 154 -5.53 0.20 -3.42
N THR A 155 -5.01 1.42 -3.48
CA THR A 155 -3.57 1.68 -3.55
C THR A 155 -3.21 2.78 -2.57
N TYR A 156 -2.24 2.51 -1.69
CA TYR A 156 -1.59 3.52 -0.86
C TYR A 156 -0.14 3.64 -1.27
N ARG A 157 0.35 4.87 -1.52
CA ARG A 157 1.72 5.08 -2.00
C ARG A 157 2.33 6.41 -1.56
N LEU A 158 3.65 6.43 -1.49
CA LEU A 158 4.43 7.67 -1.59
C LEU A 158 4.42 8.15 -3.05
N ASP A 159 4.00 9.39 -3.26
CA ASP A 159 3.94 10.02 -4.57
C ASP A 159 5.25 10.75 -4.88
N THR A 160 6.15 10.04 -5.55
CA THR A 160 7.46 10.55 -5.95
C THR A 160 7.39 11.55 -7.10
N GLU A 161 6.25 11.64 -7.81
CA GLU A 161 6.05 12.61 -8.90
C GLU A 161 5.93 14.05 -8.38
N GLN A 162 5.56 14.21 -7.11
CA GLN A 162 5.45 15.50 -6.42
C GLN A 162 6.77 15.99 -5.83
N LEU A 163 7.84 15.19 -5.92
CA LEU A 163 9.15 15.59 -5.43
C LEU A 163 9.78 16.60 -6.40
N PRO A 164 10.70 17.47 -5.93
CA PRO A 164 11.45 18.36 -6.80
C PRO A 164 12.09 17.59 -7.96
N ARG A 165 12.04 18.14 -9.18
CA ARG A 165 12.54 17.45 -10.39
C ARG A 165 13.98 16.95 -10.26
N THR A 166 14.83 17.66 -9.53
CA THR A 166 16.22 17.26 -9.27
C THR A 166 16.31 15.93 -8.54
N MET A 167 15.37 15.61 -7.65
CA MET A 167 15.33 14.34 -6.92
C MET A 167 14.69 13.21 -7.72
N GLN A 168 13.78 13.53 -8.66
CA GLN A 168 13.14 12.51 -9.49
C GLN A 168 14.18 11.70 -10.30
N ILE A 169 15.31 12.33 -10.63
CA ILE A 169 16.45 11.70 -11.28
C ILE A 169 17.15 10.79 -10.26
N GLY A 170 16.98 9.47 -10.42
CA GLY A 170 17.62 8.47 -9.57
C GLY A 170 16.72 7.83 -8.51
N ILE A 171 15.46 8.28 -8.35
CA ILE A 171 14.49 7.64 -7.45
C ILE A 171 13.91 6.35 -8.06
N GLY A 172 13.68 6.32 -9.37
CA GLY A 172 13.06 5.16 -10.04
C GLY A 172 13.86 3.85 -9.91
N SER A 173 15.15 3.92 -9.59
CA SER A 173 16.01 2.76 -9.33
C SER A 173 16.23 2.47 -7.83
N GLN A 174 15.77 3.35 -6.94
CA GLN A 174 15.98 3.23 -5.50
C GLN A 174 14.79 2.54 -4.81
N PRO A 175 14.99 1.34 -4.23
CA PRO A 175 13.92 0.60 -3.57
C PRO A 175 13.37 1.34 -2.34
N ASP A 176 14.18 2.21 -1.72
CA ASP A 176 13.84 2.96 -0.52
C ASP A 176 12.70 3.97 -0.75
N TRP A 177 12.51 4.41 -1.99
CA TRP A 177 11.43 5.34 -2.36
C TRP A 177 10.15 4.62 -2.79
N ASN A 178 10.19 3.29 -2.92
CA ASN A 178 9.04 2.49 -3.31
C ASN A 178 8.20 2.08 -2.09
N LEU A 179 7.61 3.07 -1.42
CA LEU A 179 6.60 2.86 -0.38
C LEU A 179 5.23 2.75 -1.04
N ARG A 180 4.81 1.51 -1.30
CA ARG A 180 3.51 1.22 -1.92
C ARG A 180 2.91 -0.07 -1.37
N ALA A 181 1.61 -0.04 -1.10
CA ALA A 181 0.79 -1.23 -0.97
C ALA A 181 -0.43 -1.10 -1.88
N SER A 182 -0.83 -2.22 -2.47
CA SER A 182 -2.06 -2.31 -3.22
C SER A 182 -2.74 -3.64 -2.91
N ARG A 183 -4.05 -3.60 -2.76
CA ARG A 183 -4.86 -4.78 -2.49
C ARG A 183 -6.23 -4.58 -3.09
N SER A 184 -6.81 -5.69 -3.53
CA SER A 184 -8.20 -5.73 -3.92
C SER A 184 -9.02 -6.58 -2.95
N VAL A 185 -10.19 -6.09 -2.58
CA VAL A 185 -11.12 -6.77 -1.67
C VAL A 185 -12.54 -6.72 -2.22
N PRO A 186 -13.37 -7.74 -1.97
CA PRO A 186 -14.81 -7.63 -2.22
C PRO A 186 -15.43 -6.58 -1.31
N VAL A 187 -16.54 -5.98 -1.74
CA VAL A 187 -17.37 -5.13 -0.87
C VAL A 187 -18.40 -6.02 -0.18
N PHE A 188 -18.49 -5.90 1.14
CA PHE A 188 -19.44 -6.66 1.95
C PHE A 188 -20.61 -5.80 2.39
N ASP A 189 -21.77 -6.40 2.55
CA ASP A 189 -22.91 -5.74 3.18
C ASP A 189 -22.69 -5.67 4.69
N LEU A 190 -22.89 -4.49 5.28
CA LEU A 190 -22.98 -4.41 6.73
C LEU A 190 -24.20 -5.23 7.16
N PRO A 191 -24.06 -6.24 8.04
CA PRO A 191 -25.22 -6.97 8.52
C PRO A 191 -26.21 -5.98 9.13
N PRO A 192 -27.53 -6.13 8.90
CA PRO A 192 -28.50 -5.23 9.46
C PRO A 192 -28.32 -5.21 10.98
N SER A 193 -28.09 -4.03 11.54
CA SER A 193 -27.96 -3.80 12.98
C SER A 193 -29.11 -4.51 13.66
N GLY A 194 -28.83 -5.66 14.29
CA GLY A 194 -29.84 -6.53 14.88
C GLY A 194 -30.73 -5.72 15.81
N GLY A 195 -32.02 -5.69 15.49
CA GLY A 195 -33.04 -5.08 16.31
C GLY A 195 -32.95 -5.62 17.73
N GLY A 196 -33.08 -4.68 18.68
CA GLY A 196 -33.16 -4.98 20.09
C GLY A 196 -34.14 -6.13 20.35
N ALA A 197 -33.75 -6.93 21.34
CA ALA A 197 -34.53 -7.99 21.93
C ALA A 197 -36.04 -7.67 21.93
N ARG A 198 -36.82 -8.57 21.33
CA ARG A 198 -38.26 -8.69 21.60
C ARG A 198 -38.45 -9.24 23.03
N PRO A 199 -39.61 -8.93 23.66
CA PRO A 199 -39.76 -8.68 25.10
C PRO A 199 -39.50 -9.87 26.01
#